data_AF-A0A4D4MJI0-F1
#
_entry.id   AF-A0A4D4MJI0-F1
#
_cell.length_a   1.000
_cell.length_b   1.000
_cell.length_c   1.000
_cell.angle_alpha   90.00
_cell.angle_beta   90.00
_cell.angle_gamma   90.00
#
_symmetry.space_group_name_H-M   'P 1'
#
loop_
_entity.id
_entity.type
_entity.pdbx_description
1 polymer ?
#
loop_
_entity_poly.entity_id
_entity_poly.type
_entity_poly.pdbx_seq_one_letter_code
_entity_poly.pdbx_strand_id
1 'polypeptide(L)'
;MSSYVDLNEPAVRFILGLGSTMDGIDLNHVWGDPKAQDNIWQAHNPSAMPRAFRGTKVYLSSGNGAPGPLDDGHSLAVLLVGAVAEAALPASLKKFAGSLGSAGVDVTTNVYEPGTHSWPYWERELHSIWPTVMKELT
;
A
#
# COMPACT_ATOMS: atom_id res chain seq x y z
N MET A 1 -1.46 6.32 -1.47
CA MET A 1 -2.71 5.59 -1.13
C MET A 1 -2.35 4.17 -0.79
N SER A 2 -2.98 3.64 0.25
CA SER A 2 -2.53 2.45 0.96
C SER A 2 -2.26 1.28 0.03
N SER A 3 -1.03 0.75 0.07
CA SER A 3 -0.57 -0.27 -0.86
C SER A 3 0.46 -1.18 -0.19
N TYR A 4 0.47 -2.44 -0.62
CA TYR A 4 1.50 -3.40 -0.28
C TYR A 4 2.82 -3.01 -0.95
N VAL A 5 3.72 -2.40 -0.19
CA VAL A 5 5.01 -1.92 -0.70
C VAL A 5 6.15 -2.93 -0.52
N ASP A 6 5.96 -3.95 0.33
CA ASP A 6 6.93 -5.02 0.57
C ASP A 6 6.25 -6.40 0.51
N LEU A 7 6.42 -7.10 -0.62
CA LEU A 7 5.84 -8.43 -0.84
C LEU A 7 6.51 -9.54 -0.03
N ASN A 8 7.60 -9.23 0.69
CA ASN A 8 8.26 -10.19 1.58
C ASN A 8 7.67 -10.18 3.00
N GLU A 9 6.82 -9.22 3.33
CA GLU A 9 6.19 -9.17 4.64
C GLU A 9 5.18 -10.32 4.81
N PRO A 10 5.30 -11.14 5.89
CA PRO A 10 4.39 -12.26 6.10
C PRO A 10 2.92 -11.84 6.20
N ALA A 11 2.64 -10.69 6.82
CA ALA A 11 1.30 -10.14 6.93
C ALA A 11 0.72 -9.78 5.55
N VAL A 12 1.53 -9.16 4.69
CA VAL A 12 1.16 -8.82 3.31
C VAL A 12 0.88 -10.09 2.49
N ARG A 13 1.78 -11.09 2.54
CA ARG A 13 1.56 -12.38 1.84
C ARG A 13 0.30 -13.09 2.33
N PHE A 14 0.02 -13.03 3.63
CA PHE A 14 -1.18 -13.63 4.21
C PHE A 14 -2.45 -12.94 3.72
N ILE A 15 -2.54 -11.61 3.79
CA ILE A 15 -3.73 -10.87 3.38
C ILE A 15 -3.95 -10.99 1.87
N LEU A 16 -2.87 -10.92 1.08
CA LEU A 16 -2.94 -11.14 -0.37
C LEU A 16 -3.47 -12.54 -0.69
N GLY A 17 -2.94 -13.59 -0.03
CA GLY A 17 -3.40 -14.97 -0.19
C GLY A 17 -4.87 -15.15 0.18
N LEU A 18 -5.30 -14.57 1.30
CA LEU A 18 -6.68 -14.63 1.76
C LEU A 18 -7.63 -13.94 0.77
N GLY A 19 -7.31 -12.70 0.38
CA GLY A 19 -8.11 -11.92 -0.57
C GLY A 19 -8.24 -12.62 -1.92
N SER A 20 -7.12 -13.07 -2.49
CA SER A 20 -7.14 -13.82 -3.75
C SER A 20 -7.96 -15.10 -3.67
N THR A 21 -7.86 -15.84 -2.55
CA THR A 21 -8.68 -17.04 -2.35
C THR A 21 -10.18 -16.72 -2.28
N MET A 22 -10.55 -15.64 -1.59
CA MET A 22 -11.94 -15.18 -1.51
C MET A 22 -12.49 -14.76 -2.88
N ASP A 23 -11.65 -14.21 -3.74
CA ASP A 23 -11.98 -13.82 -5.11
C ASP A 23 -11.89 -15.00 -6.11
N GLY A 24 -11.51 -16.20 -5.65
CA GLY A 24 -11.36 -17.38 -6.50
C GLY A 24 -10.13 -17.36 -7.41
N ILE A 25 -9.13 -16.54 -7.07
CA ILE A 25 -7.89 -16.34 -7.82
C ILE A 25 -6.77 -17.19 -7.21
N ASP A 26 -6.13 -18.02 -8.04
CA ASP A 26 -4.85 -18.66 -7.69
C ASP A 26 -3.69 -17.68 -7.93
N LEU A 27 -3.04 -17.24 -6.85
CA LEU A 27 -1.89 -16.34 -6.92
C LEU A 27 -0.71 -16.90 -7.72
N ASN A 28 -0.58 -18.23 -7.81
CA ASN A 28 0.50 -18.84 -8.58
C ASN A 28 0.35 -18.58 -10.08
N HIS A 29 -0.85 -18.25 -10.57
CA HIS A 29 -1.05 -17.86 -11.96
C HIS A 29 -0.55 -16.45 -12.29
N VAL A 30 -0.24 -15.62 -11.29
CA VAL A 30 0.25 -14.25 -11.50
C VAL A 30 1.74 -14.24 -11.77
N TRP A 31 2.55 -14.76 -10.83
CA TRP A 31 4.02 -14.73 -10.89
C TRP A 31 4.68 -16.08 -10.53
N GLY A 32 3.91 -17.17 -10.46
CA GLY A 32 4.38 -18.46 -10.00
C GLY A 32 4.46 -18.56 -8.47
N ASP A 33 5.04 -19.67 -7.99
CA ASP A 33 5.25 -19.94 -6.58
C ASP A 33 6.20 -18.88 -5.96
N PRO A 34 5.79 -18.19 -4.88
CA PRO A 34 6.57 -17.13 -4.25
C PRO A 34 7.95 -17.51 -3.70
N LYS A 35 8.28 -18.80 -3.63
CA LYS A 35 9.59 -19.29 -3.18
C LYS A 35 10.40 -19.82 -4.36
N ALA A 36 9.80 -20.63 -5.23
CA ALA A 36 10.47 -21.21 -6.38
C ALA A 36 10.71 -20.18 -7.49
N GLN A 37 9.89 -19.12 -7.59
CA GLN A 37 10.03 -18.00 -8.52
C GLN A 37 10.35 -16.69 -7.78
N ASP A 38 11.12 -16.75 -6.68
CA ASP A 38 11.43 -15.57 -5.84
C ASP A 38 11.99 -14.40 -6.65
N ASN A 39 12.84 -14.65 -7.66
CA ASN A 39 13.38 -13.62 -8.53
C ASN A 39 12.28 -12.82 -9.28
N ILE A 40 11.21 -13.48 -9.72
CA ILE A 40 10.07 -12.83 -10.38
C ILE A 40 9.32 -11.98 -9.37
N TRP A 41 9.08 -12.51 -8.17
CA TRP A 41 8.43 -11.78 -7.08
C TRP A 41 9.22 -10.55 -6.64
N GLN A 42 10.56 -10.66 -6.50
CA GLN A 42 11.40 -9.51 -6.17
C GLN A 42 11.40 -8.45 -7.29
N ALA A 43 11.32 -8.87 -8.56
CA ALA A 43 11.21 -7.94 -9.69
C ALA A 43 9.88 -7.16 -9.71
N HIS A 44 8.88 -7.57 -8.92
CA HIS A 44 7.61 -6.86 -8.73
C HIS A 44 7.43 -6.34 -7.30
N ASN A 45 8.48 -6.43 -6.46
CA ASN A 45 8.45 -5.96 -5.08
C ASN A 45 9.06 -4.54 -4.98
N PRO A 46 8.26 -3.47 -4.76
CA PRO A 46 8.79 -2.10 -4.74
C PRO A 46 9.93 -1.91 -3.72
N SER A 47 9.81 -2.52 -2.53
CA SER A 47 10.82 -2.44 -1.47
C SER A 47 12.18 -3.01 -1.87
N ALA A 48 12.22 -3.94 -2.85
CA ALA A 48 13.44 -4.54 -3.36
C ALA A 48 14.18 -3.64 -4.37
N MET A 49 13.51 -2.62 -4.91
CA MET A 49 14.03 -1.78 -6.00
C MET A 49 13.93 -0.27 -5.73
N PRO A 50 14.35 0.24 -4.54
CA PRO A 50 14.16 1.65 -4.18
C PRO A 50 14.89 2.62 -5.13
N ARG A 51 16.02 2.21 -5.72
CA ARG A 51 16.77 3.05 -6.67
C ARG A 51 16.06 3.21 -8.02
N ALA A 52 15.12 2.34 -8.36
CA ALA A 52 14.37 2.42 -9.61
C ALA A 52 13.46 3.67 -9.65
N PHE A 53 13.17 4.26 -8.50
CA PHE A 53 12.34 5.47 -8.37
C PHE A 53 13.13 6.79 -8.48
N ARG A 54 14.44 6.74 -8.78
CA ARG A 54 15.25 7.96 -8.94
C ARG A 54 14.74 8.79 -10.12
N GLY A 55 14.57 10.09 -9.89
CA GLY A 55 13.95 10.99 -10.86
C GLY A 55 12.42 10.99 -10.84
N THR A 56 11.80 10.19 -9.98
CA THR A 56 10.36 10.19 -9.74
C THR A 56 10.06 10.79 -8.37
N LYS A 57 9.05 11.66 -8.29
CA LYS A 57 8.48 12.11 -7.02
C LYS A 57 7.44 11.10 -6.55
N VAL A 58 7.62 10.57 -5.34
CA VAL A 58 6.79 9.50 -4.79
C VAL A 58 5.94 10.05 -3.65
N TYR A 59 4.63 9.81 -3.70
CA TYR A 59 3.71 10.12 -2.61
C TYR A 59 3.15 8.83 -2.02
N LEU A 60 3.42 8.60 -0.73
CA LEU A 60 2.93 7.44 0.01
C LEU A 60 1.92 7.90 1.06
N SER A 61 0.77 7.22 1.14
CA SER A 61 -0.21 7.50 2.18
C SER A 61 -0.91 6.25 2.68
N SER A 62 -1.22 6.22 3.98
CA SER A 62 -1.85 5.09 4.68
C SER A 62 -2.59 5.61 5.92
N GLY A 63 -3.72 4.99 6.23
CA GLY A 63 -4.41 5.15 7.51
C GLY A 63 -3.79 4.25 8.59
N ASN A 64 -4.30 4.28 9.81
CA ASN A 64 -3.84 3.40 10.89
C ASN A 64 -4.76 2.17 11.14
N GLY A 65 -5.79 1.99 10.32
CA GLY A 65 -6.79 0.94 10.46
C GLY A 65 -7.87 1.24 11.50
N ALA A 66 -7.78 2.36 12.22
CA ALA A 66 -8.83 2.77 13.15
C ALA A 66 -10.04 3.31 12.35
N PRO A 67 -11.27 2.84 12.63
CA PRO A 67 -12.47 3.41 12.05
C PRO A 67 -12.58 4.90 12.36
N GLY A 68 -13.00 5.69 11.38
CA GLY A 68 -13.16 7.12 11.51
C GLY A 68 -14.44 7.66 10.90
N PRO A 69 -14.56 8.99 10.79
CA PRO A 69 -15.78 9.64 10.32
C PRO A 69 -16.19 9.27 8.88
N LEU A 70 -15.26 8.75 8.07
CA LEU A 70 -15.52 8.37 6.68
C LEU A 70 -15.91 6.89 6.53
N ASP A 71 -16.05 6.16 7.64
CA ASP A 71 -16.47 4.77 7.69
C ASP A 71 -17.97 4.59 7.96
N ASP A 72 -18.74 5.69 7.98
CA ASP A 72 -20.15 5.66 8.32
C ASP A 72 -20.96 4.80 7.32
N GLY A 73 -21.91 4.03 7.85
CA GLY A 73 -22.72 3.09 7.07
C GLY A 73 -22.04 1.78 6.67
N HIS A 74 -20.75 1.57 6.97
CA HIS A 74 -20.11 0.26 6.75
C HIS A 74 -20.57 -0.78 7.77
N SER A 75 -20.79 -2.02 7.31
CA SER A 75 -21.04 -3.14 8.22
C SER A 75 -19.80 -3.46 9.05
N LEU A 76 -20.00 -4.05 10.24
CA LEU A 76 -18.89 -4.46 11.11
C LEU A 76 -17.90 -5.40 10.39
N ALA A 77 -18.38 -6.27 9.50
CA ALA A 77 -17.54 -7.16 8.71
C ALA A 77 -16.61 -6.36 7.76
N VAL A 78 -17.12 -5.32 7.10
CA VAL A 78 -16.34 -4.46 6.22
C VAL A 78 -15.29 -3.68 7.00
N LEU A 79 -15.66 -3.15 8.18
CA LEU A 79 -14.72 -2.43 9.05
C LEU A 79 -13.58 -3.33 9.54
N LEU A 80 -13.88 -4.57 9.92
CA LEU A 80 -12.87 -5.52 10.38
C LEU A 80 -11.89 -5.89 9.27
N VAL A 81 -12.38 -6.15 8.05
CA VAL A 81 -11.50 -6.42 6.90
C VAL A 81 -10.63 -5.20 6.60
N GLY A 82 -11.22 -3.99 6.57
CA GLY A 82 -10.49 -2.75 6.33
C GLY A 82 -9.43 -2.44 7.39
N ALA A 83 -9.73 -2.71 8.67
CA ALA A 83 -8.79 -2.54 9.76
C ALA A 83 -7.63 -3.54 9.69
N VAL A 84 -7.91 -4.82 9.39
CA VAL A 84 -6.88 -5.85 9.24
C VAL A 84 -5.97 -5.57 8.04
N ALA A 85 -6.55 -5.15 6.91
CA ALA A 85 -5.79 -4.79 5.72
C ALA A 85 -4.83 -3.62 6.00
N GLU A 86 -5.25 -2.62 6.79
CA GLU A 86 -4.48 -1.40 7.02
C GLU A 86 -3.48 -1.52 8.19
N ALA A 87 -3.71 -2.38 9.17
CA ALA A 87 -2.96 -2.39 10.44
C ALA A 87 -1.43 -2.53 10.28
N ALA A 88 -0.95 -3.25 9.26
CA ALA A 88 0.48 -3.44 9.00
C ALA A 88 1.10 -2.36 8.08
N LEU A 89 0.27 -1.61 7.37
CA LEU A 89 0.70 -0.75 6.27
C LEU A 89 1.45 0.52 6.72
N PRO A 90 1.13 1.18 7.84
CA PRO A 90 1.91 2.32 8.31
C PRO A 90 3.38 2.02 8.56
N ALA A 91 3.68 0.85 9.15
CA ALA A 91 5.04 0.44 9.44
C ALA A 91 5.82 0.12 8.16
N SER A 92 5.19 -0.65 7.26
CA SER A 92 5.75 -0.98 5.94
C SER A 92 6.02 0.28 5.11
N LEU A 93 5.05 1.20 5.08
CA LEU A 93 5.16 2.49 4.39
C LEU A 93 6.33 3.31 4.92
N LYS A 94 6.46 3.46 6.24
CA LYS A 94 7.58 4.21 6.86
C LYS A 94 8.94 3.58 6.52
N LYS A 95 9.04 2.25 6.57
CA LYS A 95 10.26 1.51 6.17
C LYS A 95 10.60 1.76 4.71
N PHE A 96 9.62 1.68 3.82
CA PHE A 96 9.82 1.92 2.39
C PHE A 96 10.20 3.37 2.09
N ALA A 97 9.54 4.35 2.73
CA ALA A 97 9.89 5.76 2.61
C ALA A 97 11.35 6.02 3.04
N GLY A 98 11.81 5.40 4.13
CA GLY A 98 13.22 5.47 4.54
C GLY A 98 14.19 4.88 3.52
N SER A 99 13.81 3.77 2.88
CA SER A 99 14.59 3.14 1.80
C SER A 99 14.68 4.03 0.55
N LEU A 100 13.56 4.64 0.15
CA LEU A 100 13.49 5.61 -0.94
C LEU A 100 14.35 6.86 -0.67
N GLY A 101 14.20 7.45 0.52
CA GLY A 101 15.00 8.61 0.92
C GLY A 101 16.51 8.29 0.93
N SER A 102 16.90 7.12 1.46
CA SER A 102 18.30 6.65 1.43
C SER A 102 18.82 6.40 0.01
N ALA A 103 17.94 6.08 -0.93
CA ALA A 103 18.28 5.94 -2.35
C ALA A 103 18.38 7.28 -3.10
N GLY A 104 18.03 8.40 -2.47
CA GLY A 104 18.00 9.74 -3.08
C GLY A 104 16.72 10.03 -3.88
N VAL A 105 15.61 9.39 -3.51
CA VAL A 105 14.29 9.62 -4.13
C VAL A 105 13.55 10.70 -3.36
N ASP A 106 12.87 11.60 -4.08
CA ASP A 106 11.99 12.59 -3.49
C ASP A 106 10.68 11.91 -3.06
N VAL A 107 10.52 11.71 -1.75
CA VAL A 107 9.38 11.00 -1.17
C VAL A 107 8.62 11.89 -0.18
N THR A 108 7.31 12.00 -0.38
CA THR A 108 6.37 12.63 0.55
C THR A 108 5.49 11.57 1.17
N THR A 109 5.30 11.61 2.49
CA THR A 109 4.47 10.64 3.21
C THR A 109 3.29 11.32 3.91
N ASN A 110 2.11 10.72 3.86
CA ASN A 110 0.94 11.12 4.64
C ASN A 110 0.36 9.90 5.39
N VAL A 111 0.77 9.73 6.65
CA VAL A 111 0.20 8.70 7.54
C VAL A 111 -0.82 9.38 8.43
N TYR A 112 -2.11 9.09 8.22
CA TYR A 112 -3.23 9.80 8.84
C TYR A 112 -3.99 8.92 9.82
N GLU A 113 -4.63 9.55 10.80
CA GLU A 113 -5.43 8.88 11.83
C GLU A 113 -6.69 9.70 12.13
N PRO A 114 -7.87 9.08 12.26
CA PRO A 114 -8.20 7.68 11.93
C PRO A 114 -8.31 7.43 10.42
N GLY A 115 -8.19 6.17 10.01
CA GLY A 115 -8.61 5.75 8.66
C GLY A 115 -8.39 4.29 8.31
N THR A 116 -9.28 3.77 7.46
CA THR A 116 -9.35 2.35 7.05
C THR A 116 -9.02 2.16 5.57
N HIS A 117 -8.88 0.90 5.16
CA HIS A 117 -8.68 0.52 3.77
C HIS A 117 -9.98 0.61 2.93
N SER A 118 -10.51 1.83 2.74
CA SER A 118 -11.79 2.06 2.05
C SER A 118 -11.80 3.28 1.11
N TRP A 119 -12.73 3.26 0.15
CA TRP A 119 -12.87 4.27 -0.92
C TRP A 119 -12.96 5.73 -0.45
N PRO A 120 -13.71 6.08 0.61
CA PRO A 120 -13.80 7.47 1.06
C PRO A 120 -12.44 8.06 1.48
N TYR A 121 -11.58 7.27 2.13
CA TYR A 121 -10.22 7.69 2.46
C TYR A 121 -9.36 7.85 1.21
N TRP A 122 -9.52 6.95 0.25
CA TRP A 122 -8.83 6.99 -1.02
C TRP A 122 -9.14 8.25 -1.84
N GLU A 123 -10.42 8.63 -1.94
CA GLU A 123 -10.87 9.86 -2.58
C GLU A 123 -10.27 11.11 -1.91
N ARG A 124 -10.29 11.14 -0.57
CA ARG A 124 -9.68 12.25 0.19
C ARG A 124 -8.19 12.41 -0.12
N GLU A 125 -7.45 11.30 -0.16
CA GLU A 125 -6.02 11.32 -0.47
C GLU A 125 -5.75 11.74 -1.93
N LEU A 126 -6.60 11.35 -2.87
CA LEU A 126 -6.52 11.82 -4.25
C LEU A 126 -6.69 13.35 -4.33
N HIS A 127 -7.71 13.90 -3.67
CA HIS A 127 -7.89 15.37 -3.61
C HIS A 127 -6.73 16.09 -2.93
N SER A 128 -6.08 15.45 -1.94
CA SER A 128 -4.91 16.02 -1.27
C SER A 128 -3.68 16.11 -2.19
N ILE A 129 -3.39 15.06 -2.96
CA ILE A 129 -2.21 15.02 -3.83
C ILE A 129 -2.42 15.75 -5.17
N TRP A 130 -3.67 15.87 -5.63
CA TRP A 130 -4.01 16.39 -6.96
C TRP A 130 -3.33 17.72 -7.32
N PRO A 131 -3.29 18.76 -6.46
CA PRO A 131 -2.64 20.03 -6.79
C PRO A 131 -1.12 19.90 -7.02
N THR A 132 -0.46 18.98 -6.32
CA THR A 132 0.97 18.70 -6.49
C THR A 132 1.22 17.98 -7.81
N VAL A 133 0.44 16.94 -8.10
CA VAL A 133 0.53 16.20 -9.37
C VAL A 133 0.36 17.15 -10.55
N MET A 134 -0.66 18.01 -10.52
CA MET A 134 -0.93 18.95 -11.62
C MET A 134 0.20 19.95 -11.86
N LYS A 135 0.94 20.37 -10.82
CA LYS A 135 2.09 21.28 -10.96
C LYS A 135 3.30 20.64 -11.62
N GLU A 136 3.48 19.32 -11.46
CA GLU A 136 4.62 18.60 -12.03
C GLU A 136 4.38 18.19 -13.51
N LEU A 137 3.11 18.23 -13.96
CA LEU A 137 2.70 17.85 -15.31
C LEU A 137 2.54 19.02 -16.29
N THR A 138 2.67 20.27 -15.80
CA THR A 138 2.51 21.52 -16.58
C THR A 138 3.81 22.29 -16.66
#